data_AF-A0A2V8WHP1-F1
#
_entry.id   AF-A0A2V8WHP1-F1
#
_cell.length_a   1.000
_cell.length_b   1.000
_cell.length_c   1.000
_cell.angle_alpha   90.00
_cell.angle_beta   90.00
_cell.angle_gamma   90.00
#
_symmetry.space_group_name_H-M   'P 1'
#
loop_
_entity.id
_entity.type
_entity.pdbx_description
1 polymer ?
#
loop_
_entity_poly.entity_id
_entity_poly.type
_entity_poly.pdbx_seq_one_letter_code
_entity_poly.pdbx_strand_id
1 'polypeptide(L)'
;MKNILLALVIGLATIACKSEPAPKTAAVELKHFPLDSMEGVRATTGASFDPKISADGKGSLRVEAKEPVTVPLFEVTDIGVENASLIYMAKLQS
;
A
#
# COMPACT_ATOMS: atom_id res chain seq x y z
N MET A 1 -57.28 15.66 -2.11
CA MET A 1 -56.06 16.29 -2.66
C MET A 1 -54.92 16.38 -1.64
N LYS A 2 -55.15 16.82 -0.39
CA LYS A 2 -54.11 16.92 0.66
C LYS A 2 -53.46 15.57 1.04
N ASN A 3 -54.24 14.49 1.02
CA ASN A 3 -53.77 13.15 1.38
C ASN A 3 -52.92 12.49 0.28
N ILE A 4 -53.10 12.89 -0.98
CA ILE A 4 -52.30 12.41 -2.12
C ILE A 4 -50.94 13.11 -2.14
N LEU A 5 -50.92 14.42 -1.81
CA LEU A 5 -49.66 15.18 -1.66
C LEU A 5 -48.80 14.63 -0.51
N LEU A 6 -49.44 14.20 0.59
CA LEU A 6 -48.74 13.62 1.74
C LEU A 6 -48.13 12.25 1.43
N ALA A 7 -48.82 11.41 0.64
CA ALA A 7 -48.32 10.11 0.21
C ALA A 7 -47.12 10.23 -0.76
N LEU A 8 -47.11 11.25 -1.62
CA LEU A 8 -46.03 11.49 -2.57
C LEU A 8 -44.71 11.91 -1.88
N VAL A 9 -44.80 12.72 -0.82
CA VAL A 9 -43.62 13.17 -0.06
C VAL A 9 -43.01 12.04 0.77
N ILE A 10 -43.83 11.10 1.26
CA ILE A 10 -43.36 9.93 2.02
C ILE A 10 -42.71 8.90 1.08
N GLY A 11 -43.20 8.77 -0.17
CA GLY A 11 -42.63 7.85 -1.17
C GLY A 11 -41.28 8.28 -1.76
N LEU A 12 -40.98 9.59 -1.79
CA LEU A 12 -39.69 10.09 -2.32
C LEU A 12 -38.53 9.96 -1.33
N ALA A 13 -38.78 9.71 -0.05
CA ALA A 13 -37.73 9.64 0.99
C ALA A 13 -37.01 8.28 1.07
N THR A 14 -37.47 7.25 0.35
CA THR A 14 -36.89 5.90 0.42
C THR A 14 -35.89 5.57 -0.70
N ILE A 15 -35.59 6.52 -1.59
CA ILE A 15 -34.51 6.40 -2.58
C ILE A 15 -33.19 6.89 -1.97
N ALA A 16 -32.93 6.52 -0.71
CA ALA A 16 -31.59 6.60 -0.17
C ALA A 16 -30.79 5.48 -0.83
N CYS A 17 -29.82 5.85 -1.68
CA CYS A 17 -28.86 4.91 -2.25
C CYS A 17 -28.30 4.03 -1.11
N LYS A 18 -28.73 2.77 -1.05
CA LYS A 18 -27.98 1.73 -0.37
C LYS A 18 -26.76 1.47 -1.23
N SER A 19 -25.69 2.23 -1.00
CA SER A 19 -24.36 1.82 -1.42
C SER A 19 -24.05 0.55 -0.63
N GLU A 20 -24.36 -0.62 -1.20
CA GLU A 20 -23.86 -1.87 -0.63
C GLU A 20 -22.34 -1.74 -0.57
N PRO A 21 -21.72 -1.83 0.63
CA PRO A 21 -20.28 -1.87 0.70
C PRO A 21 -19.86 -3.07 -0.14
N ALA A 22 -19.05 -2.84 -1.18
CA ALA A 22 -18.43 -3.92 -1.92
C ALA A 22 -17.88 -4.92 -0.90
N PRO A 23 -18.13 -6.23 -1.07
CA PRO A 23 -17.67 -7.23 -0.11
C PRO A 23 -16.20 -6.94 0.19
N LYS A 24 -15.90 -6.68 1.47
CA LYS A 24 -14.53 -6.50 1.96
C LYS A 24 -13.84 -7.86 1.87
N THR A 25 -13.55 -8.32 0.67
CA THR A 25 -12.59 -9.39 0.46
C THR A 25 -11.28 -8.85 1.04
N ALA A 26 -10.81 -9.45 2.13
CA ALA A 26 -9.54 -9.05 2.73
C ALA A 26 -8.46 -9.11 1.64
N ALA A 27 -7.66 -8.06 1.52
CA ALA A 27 -6.55 -8.06 0.57
C ALA A 27 -5.64 -9.26 0.89
N VAL A 28 -5.36 -10.08 -0.11
CA VAL A 28 -4.42 -11.20 0.02
C VAL A 28 -3.03 -10.70 -0.29
N GLU A 29 -2.07 -10.94 0.59
CA GLU A 29 -0.66 -10.62 0.35
C GLU A 29 -0.12 -11.56 -0.74
N LEU A 30 0.27 -11.00 -1.89
CA LEU A 30 0.78 -11.78 -3.03
C LEU A 30 2.29 -11.98 -2.96
N LYS A 31 3.05 -10.96 -2.52
CA LYS A 31 4.49 -11.01 -2.29
C LYS A 31 4.88 -10.06 -1.16
N HIS A 32 5.93 -10.44 -0.43
CA HIS A 32 6.51 -9.67 0.66
C HIS A 32 7.98 -9.37 0.34
N PHE A 33 8.41 -8.13 0.57
CA PHE A 33 9.78 -7.70 0.32
C PHE A 33 10.37 -6.98 1.56
N PRO A 34 10.83 -7.74 2.57
CA PRO A 34 11.37 -7.13 3.79
C PRO A 34 12.80 -6.61 3.56
N LEU A 35 13.13 -5.46 4.14
CA LEU A 35 14.51 -4.91 4.15
C LEU A 35 15.25 -5.34 5.42
N ASP A 36 15.21 -6.63 5.75
CA ASP A 36 15.88 -7.23 6.92
C ASP A 36 17.19 -7.97 6.57
N SER A 37 17.57 -7.94 5.30
CA SER A 37 18.86 -8.43 4.79
C SER A 37 19.16 -7.84 3.41
N MET A 38 20.27 -8.25 2.79
CA MET A 38 20.57 -7.93 1.39
C MET A 38 19.97 -8.95 0.40
N GLU A 39 19.26 -9.97 0.88
CA GLU A 39 18.64 -10.96 0.00
C GLU A 39 17.55 -10.30 -0.86
N GLY A 40 17.60 -10.56 -2.17
CA GLY A 40 16.67 -9.97 -3.14
C GLY A 40 16.89 -8.47 -3.42
N VAL A 41 17.71 -7.76 -2.61
CA VAL A 41 18.02 -6.36 -2.83
C VAL A 41 18.83 -6.18 -4.12
N ARG A 42 18.42 -5.24 -4.98
CA ARG A 42 18.99 -4.98 -6.32
C ARG A 42 19.92 -3.78 -6.38
N ALA A 43 20.23 -3.18 -5.23
CA ALA A 43 21.12 -2.04 -5.15
C ALA A 43 22.53 -2.42 -5.68
N THR A 44 23.09 -1.59 -6.55
CA THR A 44 24.33 -1.92 -7.25
C THR A 44 25.59 -1.48 -6.50
N THR A 45 25.57 -0.30 -5.88
CA THR A 45 26.71 0.26 -5.14
C THR A 45 26.27 1.10 -3.95
N GLY A 46 27.14 1.24 -2.95
CA GLY A 46 26.94 2.13 -1.80
C GLY A 46 25.84 1.68 -0.83
N ALA A 47 25.22 0.52 -1.03
CA ALA A 47 24.17 -0.01 -0.17
C ALA A 47 24.71 -1.16 0.69
N SER A 48 24.36 -1.15 1.97
CA SER A 48 24.70 -2.19 2.93
C SER A 48 23.60 -2.38 3.95
N PHE A 49 23.49 -3.57 4.52
CA PHE A 49 22.55 -3.82 5.60
C PHE A 49 23.13 -3.31 6.93
N ASP A 50 22.32 -2.56 7.69
CA ASP A 50 22.64 -2.08 9.03
C ASP A 50 21.66 -2.70 10.05
N PRO A 51 22.10 -3.67 10.88
CA PRO A 51 21.25 -4.29 11.89
C PRO A 51 20.99 -3.40 13.11
N LYS A 52 21.74 -2.30 13.29
CA LYS A 52 21.68 -1.47 14.50
C LYS A 52 20.62 -0.38 14.40
N ILE A 53 20.42 0.14 13.20
CA ILE A 53 19.41 1.15 12.91
C ILE A 53 18.19 0.45 12.32
N SER A 54 17.02 0.66 12.92
CA SER A 54 15.79 0.03 12.45
C SER A 54 14.55 0.76 12.90
N ALA A 55 13.54 0.80 12.02
CA ALA A 55 12.22 1.33 12.33
C ALA A 55 11.23 0.25 12.80
N ASP A 56 11.50 -1.02 12.48
CA ASP A 56 10.64 -2.18 12.75
C ASP A 56 11.32 -3.26 13.60
N GLY A 57 12.58 -3.03 14.00
CA GLY A 57 13.39 -3.95 14.80
C GLY A 57 14.18 -4.99 13.98
N LYS A 58 14.11 -4.95 12.64
CA LYS A 58 14.77 -5.94 11.77
C LYS A 58 15.99 -5.41 11.00
N GLY A 59 16.48 -4.22 11.35
CA GLY A 59 17.56 -3.53 10.65
C GLY A 59 17.06 -2.52 9.62
N SER A 60 17.95 -2.10 8.72
CA SER A 60 17.68 -1.15 7.66
C SER A 60 18.69 -1.27 6.51
N LEU A 61 18.37 -0.67 5.38
CA LEU A 61 19.33 -0.45 4.29
C LEU A 61 20.03 0.90 4.49
N ARG A 62 21.34 0.87 4.70
CA ARG A 62 22.19 2.06 4.71
C ARG A 62 22.72 2.33 3.31
N VAL A 63 22.53 3.55 2.84
CA VAL A 63 23.03 4.02 1.54
C VAL A 63 24.03 5.15 1.75
N GLU A 64 25.23 4.98 1.23
CA GLU A 64 26.25 6.03 1.18
C GLU A 64 26.24 6.72 -0.18
N ALA A 65 25.83 7.98 -0.20
CA ALA A 65 25.68 8.78 -1.42
C ALA A 65 26.34 10.14 -1.25
N LYS A 66 27.14 10.56 -2.24
CA LYS A 66 27.74 11.90 -2.29
C LYS A 66 26.92 12.90 -3.09
N GLU A 67 25.98 12.39 -3.89
CA GLU A 67 25.09 13.12 -4.79
C GLU A 67 23.73 12.40 -4.79
N PRO A 68 22.65 13.03 -5.28
CA PRO A 68 21.36 12.36 -5.41
C PRO A 68 21.47 11.06 -6.22
N VAL A 69 20.87 9.97 -5.69
CA VAL A 69 20.99 8.62 -6.26
C VAL A 69 19.64 7.90 -6.23
N THR A 70 19.41 7.08 -7.24
CA THR A 70 18.31 6.10 -7.26
C THR A 70 18.85 4.74 -6.82
N VAL A 71 18.23 4.14 -5.80
CA VAL A 71 18.62 2.83 -5.26
C VAL A 71 17.53 1.81 -5.57
N PRO A 72 17.75 0.87 -6.52
CA PRO A 72 16.81 -0.21 -6.78
C PRO A 72 16.72 -1.13 -5.56
N LEU A 73 15.52 -1.29 -4.98
CA LEU A 73 15.32 -2.16 -3.82
C LEU A 73 15.00 -3.58 -4.27
N PHE A 74 13.79 -3.82 -4.77
CA PHE A 74 13.35 -5.14 -5.19
C PHE A 74 12.80 -5.12 -6.60
N GLU A 75 12.75 -6.30 -7.19
CA GLU A 75 12.12 -6.55 -8.47
C GLU A 75 10.83 -7.34 -8.25
N VAL A 76 9.73 -6.87 -8.83
CA VAL A 76 8.43 -7.54 -8.76
C VAL A 76 8.16 -8.18 -10.13
N THR A 77 8.34 -9.49 -10.22
CA THR A 77 7.97 -10.31 -11.38
C THR A 77 6.70 -11.12 -11.10
N ASP A 78 6.09 -11.72 -12.12
CA ASP A 78 5.08 -12.79 -11.97
C ASP A 78 3.85 -12.43 -11.11
N ILE A 79 3.46 -11.15 -11.08
CA ILE A 79 2.20 -10.69 -10.47
C ILE A 79 1.38 -10.00 -11.56
N GLY A 80 0.12 -10.42 -11.73
CA GLY A 80 -0.87 -9.69 -12.52
C GLY A 80 -1.24 -8.40 -11.79
N VAL A 81 -0.80 -7.25 -12.30
CA VAL A 81 -1.01 -5.95 -11.67
C VAL A 81 -2.40 -5.38 -11.91
N GLU A 82 -3.22 -6.00 -12.77
CA GLU A 82 -4.50 -5.43 -13.21
C GLU A 82 -5.50 -5.27 -12.05
N ASN A 83 -5.42 -6.11 -11.02
CA ASN A 83 -6.28 -6.07 -9.83
C ASN A 83 -5.46 -6.17 -8.52
N ALA A 84 -4.21 -5.71 -8.53
CA ALA A 84 -3.34 -5.71 -7.36
C ALA A 84 -2.99 -4.28 -6.92
N SER A 85 -2.73 -4.10 -5.62
CA SER A 85 -2.23 -2.84 -5.06
C SER A 85 -0.84 -3.06 -4.49
N LEU A 86 0.11 -2.20 -4.85
CA LEU A 86 1.41 -2.15 -4.18
C LEU A 86 1.30 -1.24 -2.95
N ILE A 87 1.47 -1.83 -1.77
CA ILE A 87 1.56 -1.08 -0.51
C ILE A 87 3.05 -0.97 -0.17
N TYR A 88 3.58 0.24 -0.22
CA TYR A 88 4.96 0.53 0.16
C TYR A 88 4.99 1.47 1.36
N MET A 89 5.77 1.12 2.37
CA MET A 89 6.06 1.96 3.51
C MET A 89 7.56 1.95 3.74
N ALA A 90 8.15 3.14 3.74
CA ALA A 90 9.55 3.31 4.16
C ALA A 90 9.67 4.54 5.05
N LYS A 91 10.59 4.45 6.01
CA LYS A 91 11.03 5.58 6.82
C LYS A 91 12.47 5.89 6.44
N LEU A 92 12.70 7.14 6.05
CA LEU A 92 14.04 7.63 5.75
C LEU A 92 14.60 8.34 6.97
N GLN A 93 15.85 8.05 7.30
CA GLN A 93 16.64 8.78 8.29
C GLN A 93 17.88 9.33 7.58
N SER A 94 18.10 10.64 7.68
CA SER A 94 19.25 11.38 7.12
C SER A 94 20.21 11.82 8.21
#